data_AF-A0A4U1EQQ6-F1
#
_entry.id   AF-A0A4U1EQQ6-F1
#
_cell.length_a   1.000
_cell.length_b   1.000
_cell.length_c   1.000
_cell.angle_alpha   90.00
_cell.angle_beta   90.00
_cell.angle_gamma   90.00
#
_symmetry.space_group_name_H-M   'P 1'
#
loop_
_entity.id
_entity.type
_entity.pdbx_description
1 polymer ?
#
loop_
_entity_poly.entity_id
_entity_poly.type
_entity_poly.pdbx_seq_one_letter_code
_entity_poly.pdbx_strand_id
1 'polypeptide(L)'
;MTPTKKGGEKKKGRSAINEVVTREYTIDIYKSIHGVGFKKRVPQALKEILKFAMKEMRTPDVRIDTKLSKAVWAKGIRNVPSHAHVQKT
;
A
#
# COMPACT_ATOMS: atom_id res chain seq x y z
N MET A 1 -15.54 -26.99 51.45
CA MET A 1 -15.89 -25.74 50.74
C MET A 1 -14.75 -25.43 49.77
N THR A 2 -14.98 -25.56 48.46
CA THR A 2 -13.97 -25.28 47.43
C THR A 2 -14.14 -23.84 46.92
N PRO A 3 -13.05 -23.05 46.76
CA PRO A 3 -13.17 -21.69 46.28
C PRO A 3 -13.55 -21.69 44.79
N THR A 4 -14.65 -21.00 44.49
CA THR A 4 -15.23 -20.77 43.18
C THR A 4 -14.30 -19.98 42.26
N LYS A 5 -14.19 -20.48 41.03
CA LYS A 5 -13.52 -19.91 39.85
C LYS A 5 -13.91 -18.44 39.62
N LYS A 6 -13.01 -17.49 39.92
CA LYS A 6 -13.07 -16.13 39.36
C LYS A 6 -12.34 -16.12 38.02
N GLY A 7 -13.08 -16.44 36.95
CA GLY A 7 -12.64 -16.15 35.59
C GLY A 7 -12.61 -14.64 35.41
N GLY A 8 -11.43 -14.04 35.55
CA GLY A 8 -11.21 -12.63 35.25
C GLY A 8 -11.65 -12.36 33.82
N GLU A 9 -12.64 -11.49 33.68
CA GLU A 9 -13.12 -10.97 32.41
C GLU A 9 -11.95 -10.26 31.73
N LYS A 10 -11.26 -10.96 30.83
CA LYS A 10 -10.28 -10.36 29.95
C LYS A 10 -11.05 -9.35 29.11
N LYS A 11 -10.98 -8.08 29.49
CA LYS A 11 -11.37 -6.97 28.63
C LYS A 11 -10.67 -7.20 27.29
N LYS A 12 -11.42 -7.64 26.27
CA LYS A 12 -10.98 -7.62 24.88
C LYS A 12 -10.61 -6.17 24.61
N GLY A 13 -9.32 -5.87 24.68
CA GLY A 13 -8.80 -4.60 24.18
C GLY A 13 -9.36 -4.45 22.78
N ARG A 14 -9.96 -3.29 22.47
CA ARG A 14 -10.45 -2.99 21.13
C ARG A 14 -9.30 -3.27 20.17
N SER A 15 -9.40 -4.36 19.43
CA SER A 15 -8.39 -4.75 18.48
C SER A 15 -8.55 -3.83 17.28
N ALA A 16 -7.85 -2.69 17.29
CA ALA A 16 -7.74 -1.74 16.17
C ALA A 16 -7.15 -2.36 14.89
N ILE A 17 -6.80 -3.65 14.94
CA ILE A 17 -6.28 -4.48 13.85
C ILE A 17 -7.25 -4.54 12.65
N ASN A 18 -8.56 -4.38 12.89
CA ASN A 18 -9.58 -4.42 11.83
C ASN A 18 -10.25 -3.06 11.58
N GLU A 19 -9.79 -1.97 12.21
CA GLU A 19 -10.28 -0.65 11.86
C GLU A 19 -9.76 -0.28 10.48
N VAL A 20 -10.62 0.33 9.66
CA VAL A 20 -10.27 0.80 8.32
C VAL A 20 -9.23 1.91 8.48
N VAL A 21 -8.00 1.64 8.03
CA VAL A 21 -6.87 2.54 8.21
C VAL A 21 -6.59 3.24 6.90
N THR A 22 -7.01 4.49 6.79
CA THR A 22 -6.63 5.37 5.69
C THR A 22 -5.25 5.98 5.96
N ARG A 23 -4.29 5.76 5.07
CA ARG A 23 -2.95 6.35 5.14
C ARG A 23 -2.57 6.99 3.81
N GLU A 24 -1.88 8.11 3.90
CA GLU A 24 -1.31 8.81 2.76
C GLU A 24 0.18 8.51 2.69
N TYR A 25 0.64 8.08 1.52
CA TYR A 25 2.02 7.71 1.27
C TYR A 25 2.57 8.50 0.09
N THR A 26 3.82 8.94 0.22
CA THR A 26 4.62 9.41 -0.91
C THR A 26 5.56 8.30 -1.32
N ILE A 27 5.37 7.76 -2.53
CA ILE A 27 6.18 6.67 -3.06
C ILE A 27 7.25 7.28 -3.96
N ASP A 28 8.52 7.02 -3.65
CA ASP A 28 9.66 7.33 -4.54
C ASP A 28 9.73 6.26 -5.65
N ILE A 29 9.24 6.63 -6.82
CA ILE A 29 9.21 5.76 -8.00
C ILE A 29 10.57 5.77 -8.71
N TYR A 30 11.33 6.86 -8.58
CA TYR A 30 12.61 7.03 -9.26
C TYR A 30 13.61 5.94 -8.87
N LYS A 31 13.69 5.63 -7.57
CA LYS A 31 14.53 4.52 -7.07
C LYS A 31 14.18 3.18 -7.70
N SER A 32 12.89 2.94 -7.93
CA SER A 32 12.37 1.66 -8.41
C SER A 32 12.51 1.45 -9.91
N ILE A 33 12.62 2.54 -10.68
CA ILE A 33 12.81 2.51 -12.13
C ILE A 33 14.28 2.70 -12.55
N HIS A 34 15.18 2.87 -11.58
CA HIS A 34 16.60 3.02 -11.84
C HIS A 34 17.16 1.77 -12.54
N GLY A 35 17.87 1.96 -13.65
CA GLY A 35 18.39 0.85 -14.47
C GLY A 35 17.35 0.07 -15.29
N VAL A 36 16.06 0.42 -15.22
CA VAL A 36 15.02 -0.26 -16.00
C VAL A 36 14.98 0.29 -17.43
N GLY A 37 14.95 -0.62 -18.41
CA GLY A 37 14.84 -0.29 -19.83
C GLY A 37 13.58 0.54 -20.13
N PHE A 38 13.68 1.52 -21.03
CA PHE A 38 12.64 2.55 -21.22
C PHE A 38 11.25 1.99 -21.51
N LYS A 39 11.13 0.93 -22.32
CA LYS A 39 9.85 0.30 -22.65
C LYS A 39 9.15 -0.37 -21.46
N LYS A 40 9.88 -0.62 -20.35
CA LYS A 40 9.36 -1.33 -19.17
C LYS A 40 9.16 -0.42 -17.95
N ARG A 41 9.53 0.87 -18.02
CA ARG A 41 9.51 1.77 -16.86
C ARG A 41 8.13 1.97 -16.26
N VAL A 42 7.13 2.36 -17.05
CA VAL A 42 5.77 2.55 -16.53
C VAL A 42 5.17 1.23 -15.99
N PRO A 43 5.21 0.11 -16.73
CA PRO A 43 4.76 -1.18 -16.18
C PRO A 43 5.45 -1.57 -14.88
N GLN A 44 6.76 -1.30 -14.75
CA GLN A 44 7.52 -1.58 -13.54
C GLN A 44 7.13 -0.66 -12.38
N ALA A 45 6.91 0.62 -12.65
CA ALA A 45 6.45 1.58 -11.64
C ALA A 45 5.10 1.17 -11.05
N LEU A 46 4.15 0.75 -11.88
CA LEU A 46 2.85 0.25 -11.41
C LEU A 46 2.98 -1.01 -10.55
N LYS A 47 3.85 -1.95 -10.94
CA LYS A 47 4.13 -3.15 -10.13
C LYS A 47 4.74 -2.78 -8.77
N GLU A 48 5.62 -1.79 -8.73
CA GLU A 48 6.24 -1.38 -7.47
C GLU A 48 5.26 -0.64 -6.55
N ILE A 49 4.35 0.18 -7.12
CA ILE A 49 3.26 0.80 -6.34
C ILE A 49 2.37 -0.30 -5.71
N LEU A 50 2.03 -1.35 -6.47
CA LEU A 50 1.28 -2.51 -5.93
C LEU A 50 2.06 -3.20 -4.82
N LYS A 51 3.34 -3.49 -5.04
CA LYS A 51 4.20 -4.17 -4.07
C LYS A 51 4.37 -3.37 -2.79
N PHE A 52 4.53 -2.04 -2.91
CA PHE A 52 4.61 -1.12 -1.77
C PHE A 52 3.32 -1.19 -0.95
N ALA A 53 2.17 -1.07 -1.61
CA ALA A 53 0.87 -1.15 -0.98
C ALA A 53 0.62 -2.51 -0.28
N MET A 54 1.01 -3.62 -0.89
CA MET A 54 0.91 -4.96 -0.30
C MET A 54 1.79 -5.10 0.94
N LYS A 55 3.04 -4.62 0.88
CA LYS A 55 4.00 -4.70 1.99
C LYS A 55 3.55 -3.89 3.20
N GLU A 56 3.08 -2.67 2.95
CA GLU A 56 2.82 -1.70 4.00
C GLU A 56 1.49 -1.96 4.72
N MET A 57 0.44 -2.33 3.97
CA MET A 57 -0.87 -2.64 4.57
C MET A 57 -1.05 -4.13 4.89
N ARG A 58 -0.13 -5.01 4.48
CA ARG A 58 -0.23 -6.47 4.65
C ARG A 58 -1.51 -7.08 4.07
N THR A 59 -2.02 -6.47 3.01
CA THR A 59 -3.23 -6.91 2.28
C THR A 59 -2.86 -7.54 0.95
N PRO A 60 -3.37 -8.74 0.61
CA PRO A 60 -3.10 -9.39 -0.68
C PRO A 60 -3.87 -8.78 -1.85
N ASP A 61 -5.10 -8.28 -1.65
CA ASP A 61 -5.86 -7.58 -2.69
C ASP A 61 -5.53 -6.08 -2.67
N VAL A 62 -5.01 -5.55 -3.77
CA VAL A 62 -4.70 -4.14 -3.95
C VAL A 62 -5.17 -3.70 -5.32
N ARG A 63 -6.09 -2.73 -5.34
CA ARG A 63 -6.63 -2.13 -6.57
C ARG A 63 -6.05 -0.74 -6.76
N ILE A 64 -5.52 -0.48 -7.95
CA ILE A 64 -5.06 0.84 -8.37
C ILE A 64 -6.22 1.58 -9.04
N ASP A 65 -6.47 2.82 -8.61
CA ASP A 65 -7.41 3.68 -9.32
C ASP A 65 -6.90 4.03 -10.73
N THR A 66 -7.83 4.09 -11.67
CA THR A 66 -7.60 4.52 -13.04
C THR A 66 -6.98 5.92 -13.14
N LYS A 67 -7.29 6.85 -12.21
CA LYS A 67 -6.70 8.19 -12.18
C LYS A 67 -5.21 8.14 -11.89
N LEU A 68 -4.80 7.35 -10.90
CA LEU A 68 -3.39 7.14 -10.57
C LEU A 68 -2.66 6.51 -11.76
N SER A 69 -3.24 5.48 -12.38
CA SER A 69 -2.67 4.84 -13.56
C SER A 69 -2.47 5.85 -14.70
N LYS A 70 -3.49 6.64 -15.02
CA LYS A 70 -3.41 7.70 -16.05
C LYS A 70 -2.33 8.74 -15.72
N ALA A 71 -2.20 9.15 -14.46
CA ALA A 71 -1.17 10.11 -14.04
C ALA A 71 0.25 9.56 -14.23
N VAL A 72 0.47 8.28 -13.94
CA VAL A 72 1.75 7.60 -14.16
C VAL A 72 2.06 7.49 -15.67
N TRP A 73 1.04 7.28 -16.50
CA TRP A 73 1.16 7.20 -17.97
C TRP A 73 1.19 8.55 -18.69
N ALA A 74 0.89 9.67 -18.03
CA ALA A 74 0.62 10.97 -18.68
C ALA A 74 1.77 11.51 -19.54
N LYS A 75 3.02 11.22 -19.16
CA LYS A 75 4.24 11.66 -19.87
C LYS A 75 4.81 10.58 -20.81
N GLY A 76 4.07 9.51 -21.05
CA GLY A 76 4.47 8.38 -21.87
C GLY A 76 5.33 7.34 -21.15
N ILE A 77 5.80 6.33 -21.89
CA ILE A 77 6.41 5.12 -21.30
C ILE A 77 7.79 5.35 -20.67
N ARG A 78 8.53 6.37 -21.13
CA ARG A 78 9.91 6.66 -20.69
C ARG A 78 9.96 7.53 -19.43
N ASN A 79 9.03 8.48 -19.32
CA ASN A 79 9.09 9.57 -18.36
C ASN A 79 8.06 9.35 -17.26
N VAL A 80 8.38 8.48 -16.32
CA VAL A 80 7.55 8.25 -15.14
C VAL A 80 7.72 9.42 -14.16
N PRO A 81 6.67 9.87 -13.44
CA PRO A 81 6.81 10.78 -12.31
C PRO A 81 7.84 10.25 -11.29
N SER A 82 8.65 11.13 -10.71
CA SER A 82 9.65 10.73 -9.70
C SER A 82 9.00 10.27 -8.40
N HIS A 83 7.90 10.93 -8.01
CA HIS A 83 7.13 10.62 -6.81
C HIS A 83 5.64 10.51 -7.15
N ALA A 84 4.92 9.64 -6.45
CA ALA A 84 3.47 9.60 -6.47
C ALA A 84 2.92 9.68 -5.04
N HIS A 85 1.98 10.59 -4.83
CA HIS A 85 1.17 10.63 -3.63
C HIS A 85 0.00 9.67 -3.82
N VAL A 86 -0.11 8.69 -2.93
CA VAL A 86 -1.14 7.65 -2.97
C VAL A 86 -1.82 7.60 -1.62
N GLN A 87 -3.12 7.81 -1.62
CA GLN A 87 -3.97 7.53 -0.48
C GLN A 87 -4.43 6.07 -0.58
N LYS A 88 -4.20 5.30 0.48
CA LYS A 88 -4.63 3.91 0.55
C LYS A 88 -5.47 3.70 1.81
N THR A 89 -6.59 3.00 1.63
CA THR A 89 -7.52 2.56 2.68
C THR A 89 -7.34 1.07 2.95
#